data_AF-A0A9P5JY59-F1
#
_entry.id   AF-A0A9P5JY59-F1
#
_cell.length_a   1.000
_cell.length_b   1.000
_cell.length_c   1.000
_cell.angle_alpha   90.00
_cell.angle_beta   90.00
_cell.angle_gamma   90.00
#
_symmetry.space_group_name_H-M   'P 1'
#
loop_
_entity.id
_entity.type
_entity.pdbx_description
1 polymer ?
#
loop_
_entity_poly.entity_id
_entity_poly.type
_entity_poly.pdbx_seq_one_letter_code
_entity_poly.pdbx_strand_id
1 'polypeptide(L)'
;MNLSTTPSIRSTERIGQVATSVESHRRSPDTASIRILDDDSLLHVFYFYRPFLLGEDQSDDTRIFGGEGEWALGRWWYTLAHVCQRWRNVILGSASYLGLSLVCTKGTPVADMLAHSPPLPLLIDHYFDSHNISAEDEEGIILALKQRDRVRRVRLMMPPTNLQNLFAVMDEEYPILEYLVIWNWMDEDWTSLTPPETLQIPHLRHLTLVGFALPMRSRLLTTATGLVTLCLFMYDPSTYFHPNTLLHWLSSMPQLKVVAILFLFAVPNCDVEMQLTC
;
A
#
# COMPACT_ATOMS: atom_id res chain seq x y z
N MET A 1 -28.54 40.40 20.87
CA MET A 1 -27.61 40.98 21.85
C MET A 1 -26.21 40.83 21.28
N ASN A 2 -25.63 41.92 20.79
CA ASN A 2 -24.41 42.56 21.30
C ASN A 2 -23.13 41.68 21.12
N LEU A 3 -22.01 42.10 20.54
CA LEU A 3 -21.50 43.40 20.07
C LEU A 3 -20.32 43.15 19.11
N SER A 4 -20.16 44.07 18.16
CA SER A 4 -18.92 44.52 17.49
C SER A 4 -17.62 44.39 18.30
N THR A 5 -16.48 44.04 17.68
CA THR A 5 -15.29 44.95 17.59
C THR A 5 -14.20 44.44 16.63
N THR A 6 -13.83 45.28 15.65
CA THR A 6 -12.52 45.31 14.97
C THR A 6 -11.52 46.13 15.78
N PRO A 7 -10.20 45.87 15.65
CA PRO A 7 -9.24 46.93 15.26
C PRO A 7 -8.08 46.33 14.41
N SER A 8 -7.11 47.03 13.84
CA SER A 8 -6.82 48.42 13.52
C SER A 8 -5.52 48.38 12.69
N ILE A 9 -5.40 49.30 11.73
CA ILE A 9 -4.28 49.48 10.81
C ILE A 9 -3.08 50.10 11.55
N ARG A 10 -1.85 49.64 11.28
CA ARG A 10 -0.63 50.46 11.47
C ARG A 10 0.27 50.43 10.25
N SER A 11 0.51 51.64 9.77
CA SER A 11 1.38 52.02 8.67
C SER A 11 2.83 52.25 9.12
N THR A 12 3.69 52.32 8.10
CA THR A 12 4.94 53.11 7.99
C THR A 12 6.17 52.70 8.81
N GLU A 13 7.23 52.29 8.10
CA GLU A 13 8.46 53.09 8.03
C GLU A 13 9.33 52.71 6.81
N ARG A 14 9.64 53.72 5.99
CA ARG A 14 10.66 53.69 4.94
C ARG A 14 11.99 54.06 5.59
N ILE A 15 13.02 53.23 5.41
CA ILE A 15 14.40 53.66 5.57
C ILE A 15 15.11 53.37 4.24
N GLY A 16 15.57 54.43 3.60
CA GLY A 16 16.41 54.37 2.41
C GLY A 16 17.81 53.88 2.77
N GLN A 17 18.38 53.04 1.90
CA GLN A 17 19.81 52.77 1.89
C GLN A 17 20.40 53.00 0.51
N VAL A 18 21.56 53.64 0.59
CA VAL A 18 22.35 54.25 -0.46
C VAL A 18 23.13 53.19 -1.24
N ALA A 19 23.24 53.43 -2.54
CA ALA A 19 23.96 52.63 -3.50
C ALA A 19 25.48 52.62 -3.26
N THR A 20 26.09 51.44 -3.35
CA THR A 20 27.48 51.25 -3.76
C THR A 20 27.51 50.12 -4.79
N SER A 21 27.56 50.51 -6.07
CA SER A 21 27.73 49.61 -7.20
C SER A 21 29.21 49.22 -7.32
N VAL A 22 29.53 47.98 -6.95
CA VAL A 22 30.80 47.33 -7.26
C VAL A 22 30.50 46.23 -8.27
N GLU A 23 30.81 46.54 -9.53
CA GLU A 23 30.49 45.74 -10.71
C GLU A 23 31.46 44.56 -10.82
N SER A 24 31.30 43.55 -9.96
CA SER A 24 32.02 42.28 -10.09
C SER A 24 31.42 41.49 -11.26
N HIS A 25 32.15 41.40 -12.37
CA HIS A 25 31.87 40.48 -13.47
C HIS A 25 32.01 39.02 -13.00
N ARG A 26 31.02 38.54 -12.24
CA ARG A 26 30.80 37.12 -12.04
C ARG A 26 30.24 36.59 -13.36
N ARG A 27 31.09 35.93 -14.16
CA ARG A 27 30.61 35.03 -15.20
C ARG A 27 29.69 34.03 -14.51
N SER A 28 28.39 34.25 -14.67
CA SER A 28 27.36 33.34 -14.19
C SER A 28 27.71 31.99 -14.82
N PRO A 29 27.94 30.92 -14.04
CA PRO A 29 28.13 29.61 -14.63
C PRO A 29 26.94 29.38 -15.55
N ASP A 30 27.21 29.07 -16.82
CA ASP A 30 26.19 28.67 -17.78
C ASP A 30 25.43 27.52 -17.14
N THR A 31 24.30 27.85 -16.53
CA THR A 31 23.37 26.90 -15.95
C THR A 31 22.79 26.17 -17.13
N ALA A 32 23.46 25.07 -17.50
CA ALA A 32 23.02 24.16 -18.54
C ALA A 32 21.53 23.90 -18.30
N SER A 33 20.71 24.48 -19.18
CA SER A 33 19.28 24.55 -18.94
C SER A 33 18.74 23.12 -19.04
N ILE A 34 17.99 22.69 -18.03
CA ILE A 34 17.26 21.41 -18.02
C ILE A 34 16.37 21.22 -19.28
N ARG A 35 16.11 22.31 -20.02
CA ARG A 35 15.39 22.32 -21.30
C ARG A 35 16.12 21.61 -22.44
N ILE A 36 17.42 21.31 -22.31
CA ILE A 36 18.22 20.67 -23.37
C ILE A 36 17.90 19.18 -23.51
N LEU A 37 17.44 18.52 -22.44
CA LEU A 37 17.10 17.10 -22.50
C LEU A 37 15.86 16.88 -23.36
N ASP A 38 15.90 15.92 -24.27
CA ASP A 38 14.72 15.40 -24.99
C ASP A 38 13.84 14.54 -24.06
N ASP A 39 12.64 14.16 -24.53
CA ASP A 39 11.66 13.44 -23.71
C ASP A 39 12.13 12.02 -23.36
N ASP A 40 12.90 11.34 -24.23
CA ASP A 40 13.41 10.00 -23.97
C ASP A 40 14.52 10.04 -22.91
N SER A 41 15.42 11.04 -23.00
CA SER A 41 16.43 11.32 -21.98
C SER A 41 15.78 11.62 -20.62
N LEU A 42 14.71 12.42 -20.58
CA LEU A 42 13.96 12.68 -19.36
C LEU A 42 13.30 11.41 -18.81
N LEU A 43 12.70 10.59 -19.68
CA LEU A 43 12.07 9.34 -19.28
C LEU A 43 13.07 8.37 -18.66
N HIS A 44 14.27 8.24 -19.23
CA HIS A 44 15.35 7.46 -18.65
C HIS A 44 15.76 7.99 -17.27
N VAL A 45 15.89 9.32 -17.11
CA VAL A 45 16.16 9.93 -15.80
C VAL A 45 15.06 9.59 -14.79
N PHE A 46 13.78 9.67 -15.18
CA PHE A 46 12.66 9.30 -14.30
C PHE A 46 12.68 7.83 -13.92
N TYR A 47 13.03 6.95 -14.87
CA TYR A 47 13.16 5.53 -14.62
C TYR A 47 14.26 5.23 -13.58
N PHE A 48 15.40 5.91 -13.66
CA PHE A 48 16.47 5.78 -12.65
C PHE A 48 16.14 6.46 -11.32
N TYR A 49 15.33 7.53 -11.35
CA TYR A 49 14.89 8.22 -10.15
C TYR A 49 13.80 7.47 -9.40
N ARG A 50 13.03 6.62 -10.10
CA ARG A 50 12.08 5.70 -9.47
C ARG A 50 12.82 5.06 -8.30
N PRO A 51 12.43 5.36 -7.05
CA PRO A 51 13.09 4.81 -5.88
C PRO A 51 13.12 3.33 -6.11
N PHE A 52 14.34 2.83 -6.26
CA PHE A 52 14.59 1.50 -6.74
C PHE A 52 13.68 0.58 -5.93
N LEU A 53 12.66 0.03 -6.57
CA LEU A 53 11.87 -1.05 -6.02
C LEU A 53 12.76 -2.31 -6.05
N LEU A 54 14.03 -2.21 -5.61
CA LEU A 54 14.99 -3.27 -5.29
C LEU A 54 14.44 -4.23 -4.21
N GLY A 55 13.19 -3.99 -3.83
CA GLY A 55 12.15 -4.85 -3.28
C GLY A 55 12.03 -6.29 -3.79
N GLU A 56 12.29 -6.54 -5.06
CA GLU A 56 11.92 -7.84 -5.63
C GLU A 56 12.97 -8.95 -5.40
N ASP A 57 14.23 -8.60 -5.10
CA ASP A 57 15.34 -9.58 -5.02
C ASP A 57 16.05 -9.65 -3.66
N GLN A 58 15.87 -8.68 -2.77
CA GLN A 58 16.43 -8.78 -1.40
C GLN A 58 15.45 -9.49 -0.47
N SER A 59 15.72 -10.77 -0.23
CA SER A 59 15.17 -11.62 0.83
C SER A 59 15.33 -10.96 2.19
N ASP A 60 14.39 -10.12 2.62
CA ASP A 60 14.49 -9.50 3.94
C ASP A 60 13.12 -9.37 4.60
N ASP A 61 12.95 -10.13 5.68
CA ASP A 61 11.78 -10.15 6.58
C ASP A 61 11.41 -8.76 7.10
N THR A 62 12.35 -7.82 7.02
CA THR A 62 12.17 -6.39 7.30
C THR A 62 11.15 -5.72 6.38
N ARG A 63 10.80 -6.28 5.20
CA ARG A 63 9.82 -5.71 4.27
C ARG A 63 8.37 -6.04 4.59
N ILE A 64 8.11 -7.23 5.11
CA ILE A 64 6.74 -7.66 5.44
C ILE A 64 6.21 -6.81 6.61
N PHE A 65 7.11 -6.43 7.51
CA PHE A 65 6.84 -5.58 8.67
C PHE A 65 7.40 -4.17 8.54
N GLY A 66 7.96 -3.84 7.37
CA GLY A 66 8.73 -2.61 7.11
C GLY A 66 7.93 -1.36 7.38
N GLY A 67 8.51 -0.52 8.24
CA GLY A 67 7.94 0.66 8.90
C GLY A 67 7.32 1.72 7.98
N GLU A 68 6.79 2.74 8.64
CA GLU A 68 6.00 3.92 8.20
C GLU A 68 6.46 4.68 6.93
N GLY A 69 7.59 4.31 6.30
CA GLY A 69 8.21 5.04 5.19
C GLY A 69 8.24 4.35 3.84
N GLU A 70 8.06 3.03 3.74
CA GLU A 70 8.35 2.32 2.47
C GLU A 70 7.31 2.56 1.36
N TRP A 71 6.07 2.92 1.71
CA TRP A 71 5.02 3.18 0.72
C TRP A 71 4.90 4.65 0.32
N ALA A 72 5.60 5.56 1.03
CA ALA A 72 5.84 6.92 0.57
C ALA A 72 6.52 6.94 -0.81
N LEU A 73 7.23 5.85 -1.15
CA LEU A 73 7.80 5.64 -2.47
C LEU A 73 6.71 5.70 -3.55
N GLY A 74 5.49 5.19 -3.34
CA GLY A 74 4.43 5.24 -4.37
C GLY A 74 4.07 6.65 -4.86
N ARG A 75 4.45 7.70 -4.11
CA ARG A 75 4.24 9.12 -4.45
C ARG A 75 5.50 9.82 -4.99
N TRP A 76 6.59 9.10 -5.25
CA TRP A 76 7.87 9.64 -5.72
C TRP A 76 7.74 10.57 -6.92
N TRP A 77 6.83 10.25 -7.82
CA TRP A 77 6.63 10.95 -9.08
C TRP A 77 5.84 12.25 -8.93
N TYR A 78 5.14 12.48 -7.80
CA TYR A 78 4.35 13.69 -7.57
C TYR A 78 5.26 14.92 -7.61
N THR A 79 6.38 14.87 -6.89
CA THR A 79 7.38 15.96 -6.84
C THR A 79 7.92 16.27 -8.25
N LEU A 80 8.21 15.24 -9.05
CA LEU A 80 8.70 15.42 -10.43
C LEU A 80 7.63 16.00 -11.36
N ALA A 81 6.38 15.55 -11.23
CA ALA A 81 5.26 16.07 -12.00
C ALA A 81 4.92 17.54 -11.64
N HIS A 82 5.40 18.06 -10.50
CA HIS A 82 5.25 19.47 -10.13
C HIS A 82 6.36 20.39 -10.68
N VAL A 83 7.46 19.85 -11.21
CA VAL A 83 8.59 20.66 -11.70
C VAL A 83 8.19 21.56 -12.87
N CYS A 84 7.61 20.98 -13.93
CA CYS A 84 7.04 21.75 -15.03
C CYS A 84 6.01 20.92 -15.81
N GLN A 85 5.21 21.57 -16.66
CA GLN A 85 4.17 20.89 -17.44
C GLN A 85 4.73 19.82 -18.38
N ARG A 86 5.92 20.04 -18.97
CA ARG A 86 6.57 19.05 -19.84
C ARG A 86 6.87 17.76 -19.08
N TRP A 87 7.46 17.87 -17.88
CA TRP A 87 7.79 16.70 -17.05
C TRP A 87 6.53 15.93 -16.63
N ARG A 88 5.48 16.66 -16.22
CA ARG A 88 4.18 16.05 -15.93
C ARG A 88 3.65 15.24 -17.12
N ASN A 89 3.68 15.80 -18.32
CA ASN A 89 3.18 15.14 -19.51
C ASN A 89 3.98 13.87 -19.85
N VAL A 90 5.32 13.93 -19.77
CA VAL A 90 6.17 12.75 -20.00
C VAL A 90 5.90 11.66 -18.97
N ILE A 91 5.85 12.01 -17.68
CA ILE A 91 5.60 11.06 -16.59
C ILE A 91 4.24 10.38 -16.77
N LEU A 92 3.17 11.16 -16.96
CA LEU A 92 1.82 10.61 -17.11
C LEU A 92 1.63 9.85 -18.43
N GLY A 93 2.27 10.29 -19.51
CA GLY A 93 2.27 9.59 -20.80
C GLY A 93 2.99 8.25 -20.74
N SER A 94 3.97 8.10 -19.84
CA SER A 94 4.74 6.87 -19.63
C SER A 94 4.36 6.15 -18.33
N ALA A 95 3.11 6.32 -17.86
CA ALA A 95 2.70 5.84 -16.54
C ALA A 95 2.92 4.34 -16.32
N SER A 96 2.60 3.50 -17.31
CA SER A 96 2.80 2.04 -17.23
C SER A 96 4.28 1.68 -17.16
N TYR A 97 5.11 2.29 -18.02
CA TYR A 97 6.56 2.06 -18.05
C TYR A 97 7.25 2.45 -16.74
N LEU A 98 6.83 3.57 -16.14
CA LEU A 98 7.33 4.04 -14.85
C LEU A 98 6.70 3.31 -13.65
N GLY A 99 5.69 2.47 -13.88
CA GLY A 99 4.94 1.78 -12.82
C GLY A 99 4.27 2.75 -11.86
N LEU A 100 3.69 3.83 -12.38
CA LEU A 100 2.99 4.82 -11.56
C LEU A 100 1.74 4.21 -10.94
N SER A 101 1.43 4.67 -9.74
CA SER A 101 0.25 4.26 -8.99
C SER A 101 -0.24 5.42 -8.13
N LEU A 102 -1.52 5.37 -7.77
CA LEU A 102 -2.13 6.25 -6.78
C LEU A 102 -2.15 5.53 -5.44
N VAL A 103 -1.79 6.26 -4.38
CA VAL A 103 -1.68 5.68 -3.03
C VAL A 103 -2.79 6.23 -2.16
N CYS A 104 -3.73 5.37 -1.78
CA CYS A 104 -4.75 5.63 -0.78
C CYS A 104 -4.18 5.33 0.61
N THR A 105 -3.97 6.38 1.40
CA THR A 105 -3.58 6.29 2.81
C THR A 105 -4.59 7.02 3.67
N LYS A 106 -4.44 6.94 4.99
CA LYS A 106 -5.18 7.77 5.95
C LYS A 106 -5.23 9.25 5.53
N GLY A 107 -6.41 9.84 5.61
CA GLY A 107 -6.71 11.24 5.25
C GLY A 107 -6.68 11.53 3.75
N THR A 108 -6.47 10.53 2.87
CA THR A 108 -6.51 10.76 1.43
C THR A 108 -7.97 10.99 0.99
N PRO A 109 -8.29 12.09 0.28
CA PRO A 109 -9.63 12.31 -0.27
C PRO A 109 -9.85 11.40 -1.49
N VAL A 110 -10.11 10.11 -1.26
CA VAL A 110 -10.12 9.07 -2.30
C VAL A 110 -11.13 9.40 -3.40
N ALA A 111 -12.32 9.90 -3.06
CA ALA A 111 -13.34 10.27 -4.05
C ALA A 111 -12.82 11.33 -5.04
N ASP A 112 -12.27 12.44 -4.53
CA ASP A 112 -11.71 13.50 -5.36
C ASP A 112 -10.50 13.01 -6.15
N MET A 113 -9.62 12.22 -5.53
CA MET A 113 -8.47 11.64 -6.21
C MET A 113 -8.90 10.76 -7.38
N LEU A 114 -9.88 9.87 -7.20
CA LEU A 114 -10.37 8.98 -8.26
C LEU A 114 -11.07 9.76 -9.39
N ALA A 115 -11.77 10.85 -9.06
CA ALA A 115 -12.48 11.67 -10.05
C ALA A 115 -11.53 12.46 -10.98
N HIS A 116 -10.35 12.84 -10.49
CA HIS A 116 -9.42 13.74 -11.22
C HIS A 116 -8.13 13.05 -11.70
N SER A 117 -7.90 11.79 -11.30
CA SER A 117 -6.70 11.06 -11.68
C SER A 117 -6.91 10.21 -12.94
N PRO A 118 -5.86 9.99 -13.73
CA PRO A 118 -5.90 8.97 -14.79
C PRO A 118 -6.17 7.58 -14.17
N PRO A 119 -6.56 6.57 -14.99
CA PRO A 119 -6.88 5.22 -14.53
C PRO A 119 -5.62 4.42 -14.14
N LEU A 120 -4.81 4.98 -13.24
CA LEU A 120 -3.62 4.36 -12.68
C LEU A 120 -4.00 3.26 -11.69
N PRO A 121 -3.13 2.26 -11.51
CA PRO A 121 -3.23 1.30 -10.43
C PRO A 121 -3.33 1.98 -9.06
N LEU A 122 -4.09 1.36 -8.15
CA LEU A 122 -4.33 1.78 -6.79
C LEU A 122 -3.54 0.92 -5.80
N LEU A 123 -2.88 1.59 -4.86
CA LEU A 123 -2.27 0.99 -3.68
C LEU A 123 -3.06 1.48 -2.47
N ILE A 124 -3.63 0.57 -1.68
CA ILE A 124 -4.36 0.90 -0.45
C ILE A 124 -3.46 0.52 0.72
N ASP A 125 -3.06 1.51 1.53
CA ASP A 125 -2.19 1.30 2.69
C ASP A 125 -2.72 2.03 3.93
N HIS A 126 -3.27 1.26 4.86
CA HIS A 126 -3.76 1.71 6.17
C HIS A 126 -3.15 0.88 7.31
N TYR A 127 -1.89 0.48 7.19
CA TYR A 127 -1.26 -0.40 8.18
C TYR A 127 -0.87 0.30 9.48
N PHE A 128 -0.14 1.42 9.45
CA PHE A 128 0.52 1.93 10.65
C PHE A 128 -0.34 2.77 11.59
N ASP A 129 -1.46 3.31 11.11
CA ASP A 129 -2.29 4.28 11.84
C ASP A 129 -3.65 3.71 12.29
N SER A 130 -3.70 2.38 12.45
CA SER A 130 -4.90 1.55 12.57
C SER A 130 -5.75 1.80 13.81
N HIS A 131 -5.22 2.46 14.84
CA HIS A 131 -5.91 2.62 16.11
C HIS A 131 -7.10 3.59 16.02
N ASN A 132 -7.13 4.44 14.97
CA ASN A 132 -8.18 5.43 14.76
C ASN A 132 -8.42 5.63 13.26
N ILE A 133 -8.95 4.62 12.59
CA ILE A 133 -9.48 4.79 11.23
C ILE A 133 -10.79 5.55 11.35
N SER A 134 -10.88 6.72 10.71
CA SER A 134 -12.12 7.49 10.74
C SER A 134 -13.17 6.85 9.82
N ALA A 135 -14.44 7.23 9.99
CA ALA A 135 -15.51 6.78 9.08
C ALA A 135 -15.22 7.19 7.63
N GLU A 136 -14.63 8.38 7.43
CA GLU A 136 -14.20 8.88 6.12
C GLU A 136 -13.06 8.05 5.53
N ASP A 137 -12.10 7.60 6.35
CA ASP A 137 -11.03 6.69 5.90
C ASP A 137 -11.61 5.34 5.47
N GLU A 138 -12.54 4.76 6.24
CA GLU A 138 -13.21 3.51 5.90
C GLU A 138 -14.00 3.64 4.59
N GLU A 139 -14.77 4.71 4.43
CA GLU A 139 -15.48 5.00 3.18
C GLU A 139 -14.50 5.13 2.00
N GLY A 140 -13.37 5.81 2.21
CA GLY A 140 -12.30 5.93 1.22
C GLY A 140 -11.72 4.58 0.81
N ILE A 141 -11.46 3.68 1.76
CA ILE A 141 -11.00 2.31 1.48
C ILE A 141 -12.05 1.55 0.66
N ILE A 142 -13.32 1.60 1.05
CA ILE A 142 -14.42 0.94 0.34
C ILE A 142 -14.53 1.47 -1.10
N LEU A 143 -14.44 2.78 -1.29
CA LEU A 143 -14.48 3.41 -2.62
C LEU A 143 -13.30 2.96 -3.49
N ALA A 144 -12.09 2.85 -2.92
CA ALA A 144 -10.93 2.35 -3.63
C ALA A 144 -11.06 0.85 -3.98
N LEU A 145 -11.53 0.02 -3.06
CA LEU A 145 -11.72 -1.43 -3.28
C LEU A 145 -12.76 -1.72 -4.37
N LYS A 146 -13.79 -0.89 -4.50
CA LYS A 146 -14.77 -0.99 -5.60
C LYS A 146 -14.14 -0.80 -6.99
N GLN A 147 -12.95 -0.22 -7.10
CA GLN A 147 -12.20 -0.10 -8.36
C GLN A 147 -11.38 -1.36 -8.66
N ARG A 148 -12.02 -2.54 -8.65
CA ARG A 148 -11.38 -3.87 -8.66
C ARG A 148 -10.26 -4.01 -9.71
N ASP A 149 -10.51 -3.55 -10.92
CA ASP A 149 -9.57 -3.62 -12.06
C ASP A 149 -8.33 -2.74 -11.91
N ARG A 150 -8.32 -1.84 -10.91
CA ARG A 150 -7.23 -0.91 -10.64
C ARG A 150 -6.49 -1.27 -9.36
N VAL A 151 -7.08 -2.04 -8.44
CA VAL A 151 -6.44 -2.34 -7.16
C VAL A 151 -5.30 -3.34 -7.37
N ARG A 152 -4.07 -2.87 -7.22
CA ARG A 152 -2.85 -3.67 -7.40
C ARG A 152 -2.29 -4.16 -6.07
N ARG A 153 -2.46 -3.40 -4.99
CA ARG A 153 -1.93 -3.74 -3.66
C ARG A 153 -2.87 -3.28 -2.57
N VAL A 154 -3.02 -4.12 -1.55
CA VAL A 154 -3.84 -3.86 -0.37
C VAL A 154 -3.05 -4.24 0.87
N ARG A 155 -2.87 -3.27 1.79
CA ARG A 155 -2.28 -3.45 3.11
C ARG A 155 -3.19 -2.83 4.14
N LEU A 156 -3.82 -3.66 4.95
CA LEU A 156 -4.82 -3.24 5.93
C LEU A 156 -4.48 -3.79 7.30
N MET A 157 -4.69 -2.96 8.32
CA MET A 157 -4.63 -3.33 9.72
C MET A 157 -5.81 -2.68 10.41
N MET A 158 -6.81 -3.47 10.79
CA MET A 158 -8.08 -2.94 11.31
C MET A 158 -8.71 -3.94 12.29
N PRO A 159 -9.66 -3.50 13.14
CA PRO A 159 -10.44 -4.40 13.97
C PRO A 159 -11.25 -5.41 13.13
N PRO A 160 -11.64 -6.56 13.72
CA PRO A 160 -12.34 -7.60 12.98
C PRO A 160 -13.64 -7.13 12.31
N THR A 161 -14.38 -6.24 12.98
CA THR A 161 -15.68 -5.71 12.49
C THR A 161 -15.52 -4.92 11.20
N ASN A 162 -14.53 -4.03 11.10
CA ASN A 162 -14.25 -3.29 9.87
C ASN A 162 -13.77 -4.24 8.76
N LEU A 163 -12.91 -5.21 9.08
CA LEU A 163 -12.45 -6.20 8.11
C LEU A 163 -13.58 -7.04 7.52
N GLN A 164 -14.59 -7.41 8.30
CA GLN A 164 -15.77 -8.12 7.80
C GLN A 164 -16.54 -7.28 6.75
N ASN A 165 -16.72 -5.98 7.01
CA ASN A 165 -17.35 -5.07 6.05
C ASN A 165 -16.53 -4.99 4.75
N LEU A 166 -15.20 -4.87 4.86
CA LEU A 166 -14.33 -4.82 3.69
C LEU A 166 -14.32 -6.14 2.90
N PHE A 167 -14.37 -7.27 3.59
CA PHE A 167 -14.50 -8.58 2.96
C PHE A 167 -15.79 -8.73 2.16
N ALA A 168 -16.91 -8.19 2.62
CA ALA A 168 -18.13 -8.15 1.82
C ALA A 168 -17.94 -7.35 0.51
N VAL A 169 -17.11 -6.31 0.51
CA VAL A 169 -16.76 -5.55 -0.71
C VAL A 169 -15.76 -6.30 -1.59
N MET A 170 -14.86 -7.06 -0.97
CA MET A 170 -13.83 -7.84 -1.66
C MET A 170 -14.31 -9.19 -2.20
N ASP A 171 -15.54 -9.63 -1.93
CA ASP A 171 -16.07 -10.95 -2.32
C ASP A 171 -16.36 -11.09 -3.83
N GLU A 172 -15.36 -10.81 -4.66
CA GLU A 172 -15.39 -10.84 -6.12
C GLU A 172 -13.93 -10.93 -6.65
N GLU A 173 -13.74 -10.85 -7.97
CA GLU A 173 -12.41 -10.98 -8.58
C GLU A 173 -11.60 -9.66 -8.56
N TYR A 174 -10.30 -9.77 -8.30
CA TYR A 174 -9.32 -8.69 -8.41
C TYR A 174 -8.22 -9.05 -9.42
N PRO A 175 -8.37 -8.63 -10.70
CA PRO A 175 -7.57 -9.17 -11.79
C PRO A 175 -6.14 -8.64 -11.86
N ILE A 176 -5.77 -7.59 -11.12
CA ILE A 176 -4.38 -7.08 -11.11
C ILE A 176 -3.77 -6.99 -9.71
N LEU A 177 -4.46 -7.52 -8.70
CA LEU A 177 -4.02 -7.48 -7.31
C LEU A 177 -2.87 -8.47 -7.11
N GLU A 178 -1.68 -7.94 -6.84
CA GLU A 178 -0.43 -8.68 -6.69
C GLU A 178 -0.02 -8.87 -5.23
N TYR A 179 -0.42 -7.95 -4.34
CA TYR A 179 -0.01 -7.93 -2.93
C TYR A 179 -1.24 -7.77 -2.03
N LEU A 180 -1.48 -8.75 -1.17
CA LEU A 180 -2.52 -8.70 -0.14
C LEU A 180 -1.92 -8.94 1.24
N VAL A 181 -1.97 -7.91 2.09
CA VAL A 181 -1.53 -7.97 3.48
C VAL A 181 -2.68 -7.53 4.36
N ILE A 182 -3.18 -8.44 5.20
CA ILE A 182 -4.27 -8.13 6.13
C ILE A 182 -3.85 -8.54 7.54
N TRP A 183 -3.90 -7.57 8.43
CA TRP A 183 -3.71 -7.71 9.87
C TRP A 183 -5.04 -7.52 10.57
N ASN A 184 -5.51 -8.57 11.23
CA ASN A 184 -6.57 -8.46 12.20
C ASN A 184 -5.97 -7.87 13.49
N TRP A 185 -6.33 -6.63 13.81
CA TRP A 185 -5.92 -6.02 15.07
C TRP A 185 -6.61 -6.74 16.22
N MET A 186 -5.83 -7.08 17.25
CA MET A 186 -6.36 -7.78 18.41
C MET A 186 -7.12 -6.82 19.31
N ASP A 187 -8.42 -7.02 19.39
CA ASP A 187 -9.15 -6.73 20.63
C ASP A 187 -9.21 -8.00 21.49
N GLU A 188 -9.72 -7.88 22.71
CA GLU A 188 -9.79 -8.96 23.71
C GLU A 188 -10.51 -10.22 23.20
N ASP A 189 -11.38 -10.07 22.20
CA ASP A 189 -12.11 -11.15 21.56
C ASP A 189 -11.38 -11.66 20.31
N TRP A 190 -10.65 -12.77 20.47
CA TRP A 190 -9.87 -13.48 19.46
C TRP A 190 -10.72 -14.17 18.39
N THR A 191 -11.77 -13.51 17.90
CA THR A 191 -12.64 -14.10 16.88
C THR A 191 -11.88 -14.16 15.56
N SER A 192 -11.56 -15.37 15.13
CA SER A 192 -10.90 -15.60 13.85
C SER A 192 -11.80 -15.14 12.70
N LEU A 193 -11.23 -14.41 11.75
CA LEU A 193 -11.92 -14.07 10.51
C LEU A 193 -11.59 -15.07 9.41
N THR A 194 -12.58 -15.40 8.60
CA THR A 194 -12.40 -16.18 7.37
C THR A 194 -12.50 -15.26 6.17
N PRO A 195 -11.51 -15.26 5.25
CA PRO A 195 -11.65 -14.57 3.98
C PRO A 195 -12.86 -15.09 3.18
N PRO A 196 -13.49 -14.27 2.33
CA PRO A 196 -14.61 -14.71 1.52
C PRO A 196 -14.26 -15.89 0.62
N GLU A 197 -15.16 -16.86 0.49
CA GLU A 197 -14.92 -18.04 -0.34
C GLU A 197 -14.87 -17.73 -1.83
N THR A 198 -15.53 -16.64 -2.28
CA THR A 198 -15.61 -16.30 -3.71
C THR A 198 -14.53 -15.33 -4.17
N LEU A 199 -13.77 -14.74 -3.23
CA LEU A 199 -12.61 -13.88 -3.51
C LEU A 199 -11.60 -14.60 -4.40
N GLN A 200 -11.33 -14.00 -5.56
CA GLN A 200 -10.42 -14.52 -6.57
C GLN A 200 -9.35 -13.49 -6.90
N ILE A 201 -8.09 -13.93 -6.85
CA ILE A 201 -6.94 -13.04 -7.05
C ILE A 201 -5.90 -13.76 -7.92
N PRO A 202 -6.16 -13.92 -9.23
CA PRO A 202 -5.36 -14.80 -10.09
C PRO A 202 -3.89 -14.36 -10.21
N HIS A 203 -3.61 -13.06 -10.01
CA HIS A 203 -2.26 -12.49 -10.09
C HIS A 203 -1.60 -12.26 -8.72
N LEU A 204 -2.14 -12.85 -7.65
CA LEU A 204 -1.58 -12.71 -6.32
C LEU A 204 -0.18 -13.31 -6.26
N ARG A 205 0.81 -12.48 -5.91
CA ARG A 205 2.22 -12.87 -5.73
C ARG A 205 2.63 -12.89 -4.28
N HIS A 206 2.06 -12.03 -3.45
CA HIS A 206 2.43 -11.92 -2.04
C HIS A 206 1.17 -11.89 -1.18
N LEU A 207 1.07 -12.87 -0.27
CA LEU A 207 -0.04 -12.99 0.67
C LEU A 207 0.50 -13.01 2.09
N THR A 208 0.01 -12.09 2.92
CA THR A 208 0.22 -12.10 4.36
C THR A 208 -1.11 -11.99 5.08
N LEU A 209 -1.44 -13.00 5.87
CA LEU A 209 -2.68 -13.04 6.66
C LEU A 209 -2.35 -13.32 8.11
N VAL A 210 -2.84 -12.46 9.00
CA VAL A 210 -2.54 -12.53 10.43
C VAL A 210 -3.80 -12.44 11.25
N GLY A 211 -4.06 -13.48 12.04
CA GLY A 211 -5.30 -13.65 12.79
C GLY A 211 -6.49 -14.11 11.95
N PHE A 212 -6.23 -14.88 10.88
CA PHE A 212 -7.26 -15.44 10.01
C PHE A 212 -7.31 -16.96 10.07
N ALA A 213 -8.51 -17.50 9.96
CA ALA A 213 -8.76 -18.90 9.64
C ALA A 213 -8.80 -19.07 8.12
N LEU A 214 -8.05 -20.05 7.62
CA LEU A 214 -8.05 -20.40 6.20
C LEU A 214 -8.78 -21.74 6.01
N PRO A 215 -9.98 -21.74 5.43
CA PRO A 215 -10.68 -22.99 5.16
C PRO A 215 -9.89 -23.81 4.14
N MET A 216 -9.92 -25.15 4.27
CA MET A 216 -9.23 -26.08 3.36
C MET A 216 -9.51 -25.79 1.88
N ARG A 217 -10.73 -25.32 1.58
CA ARG A 217 -11.23 -25.01 0.23
C ARG A 217 -11.12 -23.52 -0.13
N SER A 218 -10.29 -22.75 0.56
CA SER A 218 -10.11 -21.33 0.27
C SER A 218 -9.68 -21.11 -1.18
N ARG A 219 -10.51 -20.42 -1.96
CA ARG A 219 -10.19 -20.05 -3.35
C ARG A 219 -9.00 -19.11 -3.44
N LEU A 220 -8.77 -18.32 -2.40
CA LEU A 220 -7.63 -17.41 -2.30
C LEU A 220 -6.30 -18.13 -2.53
N LEU A 221 -6.13 -19.31 -1.94
CA LEU A 221 -4.90 -20.09 -2.08
C LEU A 221 -4.89 -20.98 -3.33
N THR A 222 -6.06 -21.51 -3.73
CA THR A 222 -6.12 -22.43 -4.89
C THR A 222 -6.07 -21.72 -6.23
N THR A 223 -6.42 -20.43 -6.29
CA THR A 223 -6.33 -19.62 -7.52
C THR A 223 -5.00 -18.89 -7.68
N ALA A 224 -4.27 -18.65 -6.59
CA ALA A 224 -2.99 -17.94 -6.58
C ALA A 224 -1.82 -18.83 -7.05
N THR A 225 -1.86 -19.28 -8.30
CA THR A 225 -0.79 -20.13 -8.89
C THR A 225 0.56 -19.42 -9.03
N GLY A 226 0.54 -18.09 -9.06
CA GLY A 226 1.72 -17.21 -9.13
C GLY A 226 2.26 -16.77 -7.77
N LEU A 227 1.82 -17.39 -6.66
CA LEU A 227 2.23 -16.98 -5.32
C LEU A 227 3.73 -17.22 -5.10
N VAL A 228 4.44 -16.15 -4.72
CA VAL A 228 5.88 -16.11 -4.44
C VAL A 228 6.17 -16.08 -2.94
N THR A 229 5.33 -15.37 -2.19
CA THR A 229 5.46 -15.23 -0.73
C THR A 229 4.14 -15.57 -0.05
N LEU A 230 4.19 -16.50 0.89
CA LEU A 230 3.07 -16.85 1.76
C LEU A 230 3.49 -16.69 3.21
N CYS A 231 2.80 -15.80 3.92
CA CYS A 231 3.05 -15.56 5.34
C CYS A 231 1.76 -15.66 6.14
N LEU A 232 1.71 -16.62 7.07
CA LEU A 232 0.53 -16.93 7.87
C LEU A 232 0.87 -16.80 9.35
N PHE A 233 0.15 -15.95 10.07
CA PHE A 233 0.34 -15.75 11.50
C PHE A 233 -0.95 -16.13 12.21
N MET A 234 -0.88 -17.22 12.96
CA MET A 234 -2.03 -17.85 13.56
C MET A 234 -2.02 -17.58 15.06
N TYR A 235 -3.10 -16.96 15.52
CA TYR A 235 -3.28 -16.64 16.93
C TYR A 235 -4.10 -17.73 17.63
N ASP A 236 -5.32 -17.98 17.19
CA ASP A 236 -6.18 -18.97 17.82
C ASP A 236 -5.87 -20.39 17.31
N PRO A 237 -5.62 -21.38 18.19
CA PRO A 237 -5.51 -22.80 17.82
C PRO A 237 -6.64 -23.34 16.95
N SER A 238 -7.86 -22.78 17.06
CA SER A 238 -9.00 -23.15 16.21
C SER A 238 -8.78 -22.82 14.73
N THR A 239 -7.85 -21.92 14.42
CA THR A 239 -7.51 -21.50 13.06
C THR A 239 -6.40 -22.35 12.44
N TYR A 240 -5.81 -23.27 13.21
CA TYR A 240 -4.70 -24.10 12.73
C TYR A 240 -5.21 -25.07 11.68
N PHE A 241 -4.50 -25.12 10.55
CA PHE A 241 -4.78 -26.10 9.52
C PHE A 241 -4.08 -27.42 9.85
N HIS A 242 -4.67 -28.52 9.38
CA HIS A 242 -4.00 -29.81 9.39
C HIS A 242 -2.72 -29.75 8.52
N PRO A 243 -1.58 -30.34 8.93
CA PRO A 243 -0.34 -30.30 8.17
C PRO A 243 -0.49 -30.76 6.71
N ASN A 244 -1.27 -31.81 6.46
CA ASN A 244 -1.56 -32.30 5.11
C ASN A 244 -2.29 -31.26 4.22
N THR A 245 -3.13 -30.40 4.81
CA THR A 245 -3.79 -29.32 4.09
C THR A 245 -2.79 -28.29 3.60
N LEU A 246 -1.83 -27.91 4.46
CA LEU A 246 -0.73 -27.03 4.07
C LEU A 246 0.11 -27.66 2.96
N LEU A 247 0.53 -28.92 3.11
CA LEU A 247 1.33 -29.60 2.09
C LEU A 247 0.61 -29.61 0.74
N HIS A 248 -0.71 -29.85 0.74
CA HIS A 248 -1.52 -29.77 -0.46
C HIS A 248 -1.49 -28.37 -1.07
N TRP A 249 -1.70 -27.30 -0.30
CA TRP A 249 -1.59 -25.92 -0.81
C TRP A 249 -0.21 -25.62 -1.38
N LEU A 250 0.86 -25.93 -0.63
CA LEU A 250 2.24 -25.69 -1.07
C LEU A 250 2.58 -26.43 -2.37
N SER A 251 2.07 -27.66 -2.53
CA SER A 251 2.29 -28.44 -3.76
C SER A 251 1.65 -27.80 -5.02
N SER A 252 0.65 -26.94 -4.83
CA SER A 252 -0.01 -26.20 -5.91
C SER A 252 0.64 -24.85 -6.25
N MET A 253 1.71 -24.46 -5.55
CA MET A 253 2.36 -23.14 -5.68
C MET A 253 3.82 -23.30 -6.14
N PRO A 254 4.07 -23.64 -7.42
CA PRO A 254 5.43 -23.95 -7.90
C PRO A 254 6.37 -22.74 -7.91
N GLN A 255 5.84 -21.52 -7.81
CA GLN A 255 6.63 -20.28 -7.79
C GLN A 255 6.97 -19.80 -6.37
N LEU A 256 6.52 -20.52 -5.34
CA LEU A 256 6.66 -20.11 -3.95
C LEU A 256 8.13 -20.15 -3.53
N LYS A 257 8.67 -18.99 -3.14
CA LYS A 257 10.05 -18.82 -2.71
C LYS A 257 10.17 -18.66 -1.20
N VAL A 258 9.17 -18.03 -0.58
CA VAL A 258 9.17 -17.70 0.84
C VAL A 258 7.89 -18.22 1.48
N VAL A 259 8.06 -19.03 2.51
CA VAL A 259 6.97 -19.51 3.37
C VAL A 259 7.33 -19.17 4.81
N ALA A 260 6.48 -18.38 5.45
CA ALA A 260 6.58 -18.08 6.87
C ALA A 260 5.27 -18.48 7.54
N ILE A 261 5.36 -19.31 8.57
CA ILE A 261 4.21 -19.71 9.37
C ILE A 261 4.59 -19.48 10.82
N LEU A 262 3.86 -18.61 11.51
CA LEU A 262 4.08 -18.32 12.92
C LEU A 262 2.83 -18.69 13.72
N PHE A 263 3.05 -19.45 14.78
CA PHE A 263 2.05 -19.79 15.80
C PHE A 263 2.40 -19.01 17.06
N LEU A 264 1.48 -18.17 17.54
CA LEU A 264 1.79 -17.25 18.64
C LEU A 264 1.36 -17.75 20.02
N PHE A 265 0.58 -18.81 20.08
CA PHE A 265 0.28 -19.51 21.31
C PHE A 265 0.90 -20.91 21.26
N ALA A 266 1.44 -21.35 22.39
CA ALA A 266 1.91 -22.72 22.51
C ALA A 266 0.71 -23.66 22.32
N VAL A 267 0.85 -24.63 21.42
CA VAL A 267 -0.13 -25.72 21.26
C VAL A 267 -0.40 -26.29 22.67
N PRO A 268 -1.67 -26.33 23.15
CA PRO A 268 -1.97 -26.92 24.43
C PRO A 268 -1.44 -28.35 24.46
N ASN A 269 -0.52 -28.57 25.38
CA ASN A 269 0.28 -29.76 25.58
C ASN A 269 -0.63 -31.01 25.69
N CYS A 270 -0.25 -32.09 25.00
CA CYS A 270 -0.74 -33.48 25.09
C CYS A 270 -2.15 -33.84 24.55
N ASP A 271 -3.19 -33.04 24.77
CA ASP A 271 -4.57 -33.50 24.44
C ASP A 271 -4.90 -33.47 22.93
N VAL A 272 -4.18 -32.66 22.15
CA VAL A 272 -4.38 -32.54 20.69
C VAL A 272 -3.70 -33.68 19.91
N GLU A 273 -2.61 -34.28 20.43
CA GLU A 273 -1.96 -35.42 19.78
C GLU A 273 -2.89 -36.64 19.69
N MET A 274 -3.78 -36.82 20.68
CA MET A 274 -4.79 -37.89 20.64
C MET A 274 -5.88 -37.67 19.59
N GLN A 275 -6.13 -36.43 19.15
CA GLN A 275 -7.15 -36.12 18.14
C GLN A 275 -6.62 -36.17 16.70
N LEU A 276 -5.30 -36.04 16.50
CA LEU A 276 -4.67 -36.12 15.17
C LEU A 276 -4.27 -37.55 14.76
N THR A 277 -4.42 -38.52 15.66
CA THR A 277 -4.08 -39.93 15.42
C THR A 277 -5.31 -40.84 15.20
N CYS A 278 -6.52 -40.29 15.20
CA CYS A 278 -7.77 -41.02 14.90
C CYS A 278 -8.33 -40.69 13.50
#